data_AF-A0A444YNC2-F1
#
_entry.id   AF-A0A444YNC2-F1
#
_cell.length_a   1.000
_cell.length_b   1.000
_cell.length_c   1.000
_cell.angle_alpha   90.00
_cell.angle_beta   90.00
_cell.angle_gamma   90.00
#
_symmetry.space_group_name_H-M   'P 1'
#
loop_
_entity.id
_entity.type
_entity.pdbx_description
1 polymer ?
#
loop_
_entity_poly.entity_id
_entity_poly.type
_entity_poly.pdbx_seq_one_letter_code
_entity_poly.pdbx_strand_id
1 'polypeptide(L)'
;MADEDFDFTDKVPPSLDRAGNSASQGFNPGLIVLIVVFGLVLAFLIGNFVLYTYAQKNLPPRKKKPVSKKKMKRERLKQGVSAPGE
;
A
#
# COMPACT_ATOMS: atom_id res chain seq x y z
N MET A 1 -3.40 -32.70 -64.64
CA MET A 1 -4.42 -32.18 -63.70
C MET A 1 -4.16 -32.83 -62.35
N ALA A 2 -2.95 -32.60 -61.81
CA ALA A 2 -2.48 -33.17 -60.55
C ALA A 2 -1.39 -32.27 -59.92
N ASP A 3 -1.49 -30.96 -60.16
CA ASP A 3 -0.44 -29.99 -59.82
C ASP A 3 -0.93 -28.92 -58.83
N GLU A 4 -2.21 -28.94 -58.43
CA GLU A 4 -2.79 -27.96 -57.49
C GLU A 4 -2.92 -28.47 -56.04
N ASP A 5 -2.66 -29.76 -55.79
CA ASP A 5 -2.76 -30.36 -54.46
C ASP A 5 -1.49 -30.20 -53.60
N PHE A 6 -0.32 -29.95 -54.23
CA PHE A 6 0.97 -29.86 -53.53
C PHE A 6 1.30 -28.47 -52.97
N ASP A 7 0.71 -27.40 -53.53
CA ASP A 7 1.01 -26.01 -53.13
C ASP A 7 0.24 -25.58 -51.86
N PHE A 8 -0.84 -26.28 -51.51
CA PHE A 8 -1.68 -25.95 -50.35
C PHE A 8 -1.11 -26.50 -49.02
N THR A 9 -0.29 -27.54 -49.06
CA THR A 9 0.28 -28.17 -47.85
C THR A 9 1.47 -27.42 -47.26
N ASP A 10 2.13 -26.56 -48.03
CA ASP A 10 3.24 -25.71 -47.55
C ASP A 10 2.78 -24.37 -46.97
N LYS A 11 1.48 -24.05 -47.14
CA LYS A 11 0.87 -22.78 -46.71
C LYS A 11 -0.11 -22.95 -45.55
N VAL A 12 0.06 -24.00 -44.76
CA VAL A 12 -0.65 -24.13 -43.49
C VAL A 12 0.08 -23.26 -42.48
N PRO A 13 -0.55 -22.21 -41.90
CA PRO A 13 0.06 -21.51 -40.78
C PRO A 13 0.35 -22.55 -39.71
N PRO A 14 1.50 -22.48 -39.00
CA PRO A 14 1.74 -23.38 -37.88
C PRO A 14 0.52 -23.27 -36.97
N SER A 15 -0.26 -24.35 -36.93
CA SER A 15 -1.29 -24.56 -35.94
C SER A 15 -0.67 -24.27 -34.59
N LEU A 16 -1.52 -23.83 -33.68
CA LEU A 16 -1.25 -23.34 -32.32
C LEU A 16 -0.61 -24.41 -31.41
N ASP A 17 0.36 -25.18 -31.88
CA ASP A 17 1.18 -26.15 -31.15
C ASP A 17 2.31 -25.47 -30.37
N ARG A 18 2.20 -24.16 -30.13
CA ARG A 18 2.98 -23.46 -29.11
C ARG A 18 2.15 -23.14 -27.86
N ALA A 19 1.17 -23.98 -27.57
CA ALA A 19 0.82 -24.28 -26.18
C ALA A 19 1.77 -25.36 -25.58
N GLY A 20 2.96 -25.54 -26.17
CA GLY A 20 4.04 -26.34 -25.62
C GLY A 20 4.58 -25.70 -24.35
N ASN A 21 4.32 -26.36 -23.24
CA ASN A 21 4.80 -26.07 -21.91
C ASN A 21 4.30 -24.74 -21.32
N SER A 22 3.11 -24.80 -20.72
CA SER A 22 2.99 -24.34 -19.32
C SER A 22 3.94 -25.18 -18.45
N ALA A 23 5.25 -25.06 -18.70
CA ALA A 23 6.26 -25.59 -17.82
C ALA A 23 5.90 -24.99 -16.47
N SER A 24 5.78 -25.85 -15.48
CA SER A 24 5.82 -25.49 -14.07
C SER A 24 7.20 -24.89 -13.77
N GLN A 25 7.52 -23.77 -14.41
CA GLN A 25 8.69 -22.98 -14.17
C GLN A 25 8.36 -22.25 -12.87
N GLY A 26 8.70 -22.92 -11.77
CA GLY A 26 8.51 -22.39 -10.43
C GLY A 26 9.10 -20.98 -10.33
N PHE A 27 8.54 -20.19 -9.41
CA PHE A 27 9.02 -18.82 -9.20
C PHE A 27 10.53 -18.79 -8.98
N ASN A 28 11.22 -17.88 -9.67
CA ASN A 28 12.65 -17.71 -9.51
C ASN A 28 12.95 -17.41 -8.03
N PRO A 29 13.96 -18.04 -7.42
CA PRO A 29 14.31 -17.81 -6.02
C PRO A 29 14.53 -16.32 -5.69
N GLY A 30 15.12 -15.54 -6.59
CA GLY A 30 15.29 -14.10 -6.40
C GLY A 30 13.96 -13.34 -6.32
N LEU A 31 12.97 -13.77 -7.12
CA LEU A 31 11.63 -13.19 -7.12
C LEU A 31 10.87 -13.56 -5.83
N ILE A 32 10.99 -14.81 -5.39
CA ILE A 32 10.43 -15.25 -4.10
C ILE A 32 11.00 -14.42 -2.96
N VAL A 33 12.32 -14.25 -2.90
CA VAL A 33 12.98 -13.46 -1.86
C VAL A 33 12.53 -12.00 -1.91
N LEU A 34 12.41 -11.41 -3.11
CA LEU A 34 11.92 -10.04 -3.25
C LEU A 34 10.52 -9.89 -2.66
N ILE A 35 9.59 -10.79 -3.00
CA ILE A 35 8.23 -10.78 -2.44
C ILE A 35 8.24 -10.99 -0.93
N VAL A 36 9.03 -11.95 -0.43
CA VAL A 36 9.09 -12.25 1.00
C VAL A 36 9.64 -11.07 1.79
N VAL A 37 10.75 -10.48 1.36
CA VAL A 37 11.37 -9.34 2.05
C VAL A 37 10.46 -8.11 1.95
N PHE A 38 9.97 -7.79 0.76
CA PHE A 38 9.06 -6.67 0.57
C PHE A 38 7.76 -6.85 1.38
N GLY A 39 7.19 -8.05 1.36
CA GLY A 39 5.98 -8.42 2.09
C GLY A 39 6.18 -8.38 3.61
N LEU A 40 7.31 -8.89 4.12
CA LEU A 40 7.66 -8.78 5.54
C LEU A 40 7.78 -7.33 5.99
N VAL A 41 8.48 -6.50 5.20
CA VAL A 41 8.65 -5.08 5.49
C VAL A 41 7.29 -4.38 5.47
N LEU A 42 6.48 -4.59 4.43
CA LEU A 42 5.13 -4.01 4.36
C LEU A 42 4.24 -4.46 5.52
N ALA A 43 4.20 -5.76 5.82
CA ALA A 43 3.41 -6.29 6.92
C ALA A 43 3.84 -5.69 8.27
N PHE A 44 5.15 -5.54 8.48
CA PHE A 44 5.68 -4.91 9.68
C PHE A 44 5.29 -3.43 9.78
N LEU A 45 5.40 -2.68 8.68
CA LEU A 45 5.01 -1.27 8.64
C LEU A 45 3.51 -1.09 8.85
N ILE A 46 2.67 -1.88 8.18
CA ILE A 46 1.22 -1.82 8.32
C ILE A 46 0.81 -2.20 9.74
N GLY A 47 1.34 -3.30 10.27
CA GLY A 47 1.08 -3.73 11.64
C GLY A 47 1.49 -2.67 12.66
N ASN A 48 2.67 -2.05 12.48
CA ASN A 48 3.12 -0.97 13.34
C ASN A 48 2.24 0.28 13.21
N PHE A 49 1.83 0.64 12.00
CA PHE A 49 0.97 1.79 11.76
C PHE A 49 -0.42 1.61 12.36
N VAL A 50 -1.02 0.42 12.20
CA VAL A 50 -2.30 0.08 12.82
C VAL A 50 -2.18 0.10 14.34
N LEU A 51 -1.11 -0.49 14.90
CA LEU A 51 -0.89 -0.46 16.34
C LEU A 51 -0.64 0.95 16.87
N TYR A 52 0.14 1.76 16.15
CA TYR A 52 0.40 3.16 16.48
C TYR A 52 -0.88 3.98 16.46
N THR A 53 -1.70 3.85 15.42
CA THR A 53 -2.98 4.57 15.32
C THR A 53 -3.98 4.07 16.36
N TYR A 54 -4.03 2.77 16.65
CA TYR A 54 -4.85 2.21 17.73
C TYR A 54 -4.40 2.73 19.09
N ALA A 55 -3.10 2.74 19.36
CA ALA A 55 -2.54 3.32 20.57
C ALA A 55 -2.88 4.81 20.65
N GLN A 56 -2.74 5.60 19.58
CA GLN A 56 -3.11 7.01 19.61
C GLN A 56 -4.60 7.27 19.85
N LYS A 57 -5.49 6.39 19.38
CA LYS A 57 -6.93 6.49 19.63
C LYS A 57 -7.30 6.15 21.08
N ASN A 58 -6.58 5.21 21.70
CA ASN A 58 -6.80 4.80 23.08
C ASN A 58 -5.91 5.55 24.09
N LEU A 59 -4.89 6.26 23.60
CA LEU A 59 -4.07 7.11 24.44
C LEU A 59 -4.95 8.29 24.87
N PRO A 60 -5.05 8.55 26.18
CA PRO A 60 -5.74 9.73 26.66
C PRO A 60 -5.13 10.94 25.95
N PRO A 61 -5.95 11.89 25.44
CA PRO A 61 -5.48 13.04 24.68
C PRO A 61 -4.32 13.65 25.45
N ARG A 62 -3.11 13.62 24.85
CA ARG A 62 -1.87 14.02 25.52
C ARG A 62 -2.18 15.34 26.18
N LYS A 63 -2.36 15.33 27.51
CA LYS A 63 -2.82 16.52 28.24
C LYS A 63 -1.76 17.55 27.95
N LYS A 64 -2.05 18.50 27.04
CA LYS A 64 -1.25 19.71 26.87
C LYS A 64 -1.08 20.20 28.30
N LYS A 65 0.18 20.27 28.77
CA LYS A 65 0.48 20.58 30.18
C LYS A 65 -0.52 21.65 30.60
N PRO A 66 -1.39 21.38 31.59
CA PRO A 66 -2.50 22.27 31.89
C PRO A 66 -1.90 23.65 32.03
N VAL A 67 -2.28 24.51 31.09
CA VAL A 67 -1.72 25.85 31.01
C VAL A 67 -2.13 26.47 32.32
N SER A 68 -1.15 26.70 33.22
CA SER A 68 -1.41 27.18 34.57
C SER A 68 -2.44 28.29 34.48
N LYS A 69 -3.45 28.31 35.36
CA LYS A 69 -4.53 29.30 35.33
C LYS A 69 -3.99 30.73 35.17
N LYS A 70 -2.77 31.00 35.67
CA LYS A 70 -2.00 32.23 35.47
C LYS A 70 -1.62 32.49 33.99
N LYS A 71 -1.12 31.50 33.24
CA LYS A 71 -0.82 31.62 31.81
C LYS A 71 -2.09 31.67 30.96
N MET A 72 -3.14 30.92 31.31
CA MET A 72 -4.42 30.99 30.60
C MET A 72 -5.10 32.35 30.78
N LYS A 73 -5.09 32.91 32.00
CA LYS A 73 -5.56 34.28 32.27
C LYS A 73 -4.67 35.32 31.57
N ARG A 74 -3.34 35.14 31.56
CA ARG A 74 -2.42 36.04 30.86
C ARG A 74 -2.62 36.04 29.34
N GLU A 75 -2.87 34.88 28.72
CA GLU A 75 -3.20 34.81 27.29
C GLU A 75 -4.61 35.34 26.99
N ARG A 76 -5.62 35.07 27.83
CA ARG A 76 -6.96 35.66 27.70
C ARG A 76 -6.96 37.19 27.85
N LEU A 77 -6.14 37.73 28.75
CA LEU A 77 -5.97 39.18 28.92
C LEU A 77 -5.21 39.81 27.74
N LYS A 78 -4.27 39.09 27.12
CA LYS A 78 -3.56 39.54 25.91
C LYS A 78 -4.40 39.47 24.65
N GLN A 79 -5.31 38.49 24.57
CA GLN A 79 -6.22 38.32 23.44
C GLN A 79 -7.38 39.31 23.47
N GLY A 80 -7.54 40.10 24.55
CA GLY A 80 -8.60 41.10 24.65
C GLY A 80 -9.97 40.45 24.54
N VAL A 81 -10.50 39.94 25.66
CA VAL A 81 -11.88 39.45 25.68
C VAL A 81 -12.79 40.65 25.45
N SER A 82 -13.42 40.74 24.26
CA SER A 82 -14.56 41.65 24.05
C SER A 82 -15.60 41.33 25.12
N ALA A 83 -16.09 42.37 25.79
CA ALA A 83 -17.01 42.22 26.91
C ALA A 83 -18.22 41.36 26.49
N PRO A 84 -18.63 40.36 27.30
CA PRO A 84 -19.91 39.70 27.11
C PRO A 84 -21.01 40.68 27.51
N GLY A 85 -21.43 41.49 26.55
CA GLY A 85 -22.35 42.60 26.74
C GLY A 85 -22.55 43.39 25.45
N GLU A 86 -22.99 42.70 24.40
CA GLU A 86 -24.02 43.19 23.47
C GLU A 86 -25.24 42.29 23.62
#